data_AF-A0A8T0CL75-F1
#
_entry.id   AF-A0A8T0CL75-F1
#
_cell.length_a   1.000
_cell.length_b   1.000
_cell.length_c   1.000
_cell.angle_alpha   90.00
_cell.angle_beta   90.00
_cell.angle_gamma   90.00
#
_symmetry.space_group_name_H-M   'P 1'
#
loop_
_entity.id
_entity.type
_entity.pdbx_description
1 polymer ?
#
loop_
_entity_poly.entity_id
_entity_poly.type
_entity_poly.pdbx_seq_one_letter_code
_entity_poly.pdbx_strand_id
1 'polypeptide(L)'
;MDTILGIANNAIGLIVQKVSDVSGVKEKMDALEMNMRMVSARRADIVLELEQEERKPGKKRKREVDAWMQNAASLEDQVHKVGRKVEEGRFFSHLRLENQVSGLATQVEKLHEMGKFDNGLTLGVKLARGYELAPGEQVGQASQTKRDEIGDCLTNEEVLRVSTG
;
A
#
# COMPACT_ATOMS: atom_id res chain seq x y z
N MET A 1 46.06 4.23 -56.03
CA MET A 1 45.36 2.93 -56.07
C MET A 1 46.13 1.98 -55.16
N ASP A 2 45.65 1.45 -54.04
CA ASP A 2 44.42 1.58 -53.27
C ASP A 2 44.74 0.97 -51.90
N THR A 3 44.62 1.71 -50.79
CA THR A 3 44.78 1.08 -49.47
C THR A 3 44.11 1.85 -48.33
N ILE A 4 42.93 2.46 -48.51
CA ILE A 4 42.19 3.01 -47.36
C ILE A 4 40.68 2.88 -47.59
N LEU A 5 40.14 1.65 -47.61
CA LEU A 5 38.69 1.45 -47.52
C LEU A 5 38.31 0.13 -46.84
N GLY A 6 39.06 -0.27 -45.81
CA GLY A 6 38.87 -1.58 -45.15
C GLY A 6 38.35 -1.58 -43.71
N ILE A 7 38.21 -0.43 -43.04
CA ILE A 7 38.02 -0.42 -41.56
C ILE A 7 36.67 0.17 -41.10
N ALA A 8 35.89 0.83 -41.96
CA ALA A 8 34.69 1.56 -41.52
C ALA A 8 33.42 0.69 -41.27
N ASN A 9 33.34 -0.53 -41.80
CA ASN A 9 32.05 -1.27 -41.84
C ASN A 9 31.76 -2.18 -40.64
N ASN A 10 32.71 -2.37 -39.71
CA ASN A 10 32.46 -3.19 -38.50
C ASN A 10 31.98 -2.33 -37.30
N ALA A 11 32.48 -1.11 -37.17
CA ALA A 11 32.10 -0.22 -36.06
C ALA A 11 30.62 0.20 -36.15
N ILE A 12 30.09 0.42 -37.36
CA ILE A 12 28.68 0.80 -37.58
C ILE A 12 27.75 -0.36 -37.18
N GLY A 13 28.10 -1.61 -37.51
CA GLY A 13 27.31 -2.80 -37.12
C GLY A 13 27.19 -2.94 -35.60
N LEU A 14 28.26 -2.70 -34.85
CA LEU A 14 28.26 -2.74 -33.38
C LEU A 14 27.47 -1.58 -32.75
N ILE A 15 27.46 -0.40 -33.38
CA ILE A 15 26.70 0.76 -32.92
C ILE A 15 25.20 0.57 -33.19
N VAL A 16 24.83 0.05 -34.37
CA VAL A 16 23.43 -0.21 -34.72
C VAL A 16 22.81 -1.28 -33.81
N GLN A 17 23.56 -2.33 -33.45
CA GLN A 17 23.12 -3.33 -32.47
C GLN A 17 22.92 -2.72 -31.05
N LYS A 18 23.86 -1.88 -30.59
CA LYS A 18 23.75 -1.19 -29.30
C LYS A 18 22.58 -0.22 -29.20
N VAL A 19 22.23 0.46 -30.29
CA VAL A 19 21.12 1.41 -30.32
C VAL A 19 19.75 0.70 -30.34
N SER A 20 19.66 -0.46 -30.99
CA SER A 20 18.42 -1.26 -31.06
C SER A 20 18.13 -2.03 -29.77
N ASP A 21 19.16 -2.43 -29.03
CA ASP A 21 19.00 -3.05 -27.71
C ASP A 21 18.49 -2.03 -26.66
N VAL A 22 19.00 -0.79 -26.69
CA VAL A 22 18.59 0.28 -25.75
C VAL A 22 17.17 0.76 -26.00
N SER A 23 16.70 0.81 -27.26
CA SER A 23 15.31 1.18 -27.56
C SER A 23 14.31 0.20 -26.96
N GLY A 24 14.56 -1.11 -27.05
CA GLY A 24 13.68 -2.12 -26.47
C GLY A 24 13.61 -2.08 -24.93
N VAL A 25 14.73 -1.80 -24.26
CA VAL A 25 14.72 -1.62 -22.78
C VAL A 25 13.99 -0.35 -22.38
N LYS A 26 14.15 0.74 -23.16
CA LYS A 26 13.43 1.99 -22.90
C LYS A 26 11.93 1.82 -23.03
N GLU A 27 11.45 1.18 -24.09
CA GLU A 27 10.01 0.88 -24.27
C GLU A 27 9.45 0.02 -23.12
N LYS A 28 10.20 -1.00 -22.67
CA LYS A 28 9.83 -1.81 -21.51
C LYS A 28 9.79 -0.99 -20.22
N MET A 29 10.72 -0.05 -20.06
CA MET A 29 10.74 0.86 -18.92
C MET A 29 9.54 1.80 -18.93
N ASP A 30 9.21 2.39 -20.08
CA ASP A 30 8.04 3.29 -20.22
C ASP A 30 6.73 2.55 -19.87
N ALA A 31 6.58 1.31 -20.33
CA ALA A 31 5.44 0.46 -19.97
C ALA A 31 5.40 0.12 -18.47
N LEU A 32 6.57 -0.17 -17.88
CA LEU A 32 6.69 -0.43 -16.45
C LEU A 32 6.28 0.81 -15.62
N GLU A 33 6.73 2.00 -15.99
CA GLU A 33 6.34 3.24 -15.31
C GLU A 33 4.84 3.51 -15.42
N MET A 34 4.25 3.29 -16.59
CA MET A 34 2.80 3.42 -16.78
C MET A 34 2.03 2.48 -15.85
N ASN A 35 2.42 1.21 -15.79
CA ASN A 35 1.77 0.24 -14.92
C ASN A 35 1.96 0.59 -13.44
N MET A 36 3.15 1.09 -13.06
CA MET A 36 3.41 1.55 -11.70
C MET A 36 2.54 2.76 -11.34
N ARG A 37 2.32 3.71 -12.26
CA ARG A 37 1.39 4.83 -12.04
C ARG A 37 -0.04 4.36 -11.77
N MET A 38 -0.50 3.32 -12.47
CA MET A 38 -1.82 2.73 -12.22
C MET A 38 -1.92 2.12 -10.81
N VAL A 39 -0.86 1.44 -10.36
CA VAL A 39 -0.78 0.92 -8.98
C VAL A 39 -0.76 2.04 -7.95
N SER A 40 0.00 3.11 -8.19
CA SER A 40 0.06 4.28 -7.29
C SER A 40 -1.30 5.01 -7.22
N ALA A 41 -2.00 5.14 -8.34
CA ALA A 41 -3.37 5.68 -8.37
C ALA A 41 -4.33 4.80 -7.56
N ARG A 42 -4.31 3.48 -7.78
CA ARG A 42 -5.13 2.54 -7.00
C ARG A 42 -4.82 2.62 -5.50
N ARG A 43 -3.56 2.79 -5.12
CA ARG A 43 -3.15 2.99 -3.72
C ARG A 43 -3.78 4.25 -3.13
N ALA A 44 -3.81 5.35 -3.88
CA ALA A 44 -4.47 6.58 -3.43
C ALA A 44 -5.98 6.39 -3.24
N ASP A 45 -6.65 5.69 -4.17
CA ASP A 45 -8.07 5.37 -4.04
C ASP A 45 -8.36 4.52 -2.80
N ILE A 46 -7.54 3.50 -2.55
CA ILE A 46 -7.63 2.63 -1.37
C ILE A 46 -7.49 3.42 -0.07
N VAL A 47 -6.58 4.41 -0.02
CA VAL A 47 -6.42 5.27 1.15
C VAL A 47 -7.71 6.04 1.43
N LEU A 48 -8.30 6.65 0.40
CA LEU A 48 -9.57 7.39 0.53
C LEU A 48 -10.74 6.48 0.96
N GLU A 49 -10.82 5.27 0.39
CA GLU A 49 -11.85 4.29 0.75
C GLU A 49 -11.70 3.85 2.21
N LEU A 50 -10.46 3.55 2.66
CA LEU A 50 -10.18 3.16 4.04
C LEU A 50 -10.51 4.27 5.04
N GLU A 51 -10.22 5.53 4.73
CA GLU A 51 -10.61 6.66 5.58
C GLU A 51 -12.12 6.72 5.84
N GLN A 52 -12.93 6.30 4.88
CA GLN A 52 -14.39 6.23 5.02
C GLN A 52 -14.85 4.95 5.71
N GLU A 53 -14.25 3.80 5.37
CA GLU A 53 -14.63 2.52 5.95
C GLU A 53 -14.25 2.42 7.43
N GLU A 54 -13.05 2.85 7.81
CA GLU A 54 -12.52 2.73 9.18
C GLU A 54 -13.16 3.72 10.16
N ARG A 55 -13.90 4.74 9.67
CA ARG A 55 -14.77 5.57 10.51
C ARG A 55 -15.97 4.82 11.06
N LYS A 56 -16.39 3.71 10.42
CA LYS A 56 -17.54 2.92 10.85
C LYS A 56 -17.14 2.04 12.04
N PRO A 57 -17.95 1.98 13.11
CA PRO A 57 -17.65 1.13 14.26
C PRO A 57 -17.42 -0.33 13.87
N GLY A 58 -16.34 -0.92 14.38
CA GLY A 58 -16.00 -2.32 14.14
C GLY A 58 -15.42 -2.62 12.75
N LYS A 59 -15.20 -1.63 11.88
CA LYS A 59 -14.46 -1.83 10.64
C LYS A 59 -12.97 -1.65 10.88
N LYS A 60 -12.19 -2.65 10.47
CA LYS A 60 -10.72 -2.62 10.55
C LYS A 60 -10.13 -3.06 9.24
N ARG A 61 -9.14 -2.33 8.74
CA ARG A 61 -8.38 -2.73 7.55
C ARG A 61 -7.81 -4.14 7.64
N LYS A 62 -7.85 -4.86 6.53
CA LYS A 62 -7.21 -6.17 6.41
C LYS A 62 -5.69 -6.02 6.35
N ARG A 63 -4.98 -6.98 6.96
CA ARG A 63 -3.50 -7.04 6.89
C ARG A 63 -2.98 -7.18 5.46
N GLU A 64 -3.72 -7.86 4.58
CA GLU A 64 -3.35 -7.99 3.16
C GLU A 64 -3.30 -6.63 2.45
N VAL A 65 -4.17 -5.69 2.84
CA VAL A 65 -4.20 -4.32 2.29
C VAL A 65 -2.98 -3.54 2.74
N ASP A 66 -2.59 -3.64 4.02
CA ASP A 66 -1.37 -3.00 4.53
C ASP A 66 -0.11 -3.57 3.84
N ALA A 67 -0.01 -4.90 3.74
CA ALA A 67 1.12 -5.54 3.06
C ALA A 67 1.20 -5.14 1.59
N TRP A 68 0.06 -5.07 0.90
CA TRP A 68 -0.02 -4.60 -0.47
C TRP A 68 0.44 -3.15 -0.62
N MET A 69 0.00 -2.24 0.26
CA MET A 69 0.41 -0.83 0.22
C MET A 69 1.91 -0.63 0.47
N GLN A 70 2.50 -1.45 1.34
CA GLN A 70 3.95 -1.45 1.58
C GLN A 70 4.71 -1.96 0.36
N ASN A 71 4.23 -3.04 -0.26
CA ASN A 71 4.82 -3.58 -1.48
C ASN A 71 4.71 -2.60 -2.65
N ALA A 72 3.59 -1.88 -2.77
CA ALA A 72 3.40 -0.83 -3.76
C ALA A 72 4.44 0.28 -3.62
N ALA A 73 4.62 0.82 -2.42
CA ALA A 73 5.63 1.86 -2.16
C ALA A 73 7.06 1.35 -2.45
N SER A 74 7.37 0.12 -2.02
CA SER A 74 8.69 -0.48 -2.28
C SER A 74 8.96 -0.70 -3.77
N LEU A 75 7.97 -1.15 -4.55
CA LEU A 75 8.11 -1.30 -5.99
C LEU A 75 8.20 0.06 -6.69
N GLU A 76 7.46 1.06 -6.24
CA GLU A 76 7.56 2.44 -6.75
C GLU A 76 9.00 2.95 -6.65
N ASP A 77 9.63 2.83 -5.48
CA ASP A 77 11.02 3.24 -5.28
C ASP A 77 12.01 2.48 -6.18
N GLN A 78 11.79 1.18 -6.37
CA GLN A 78 12.61 0.34 -7.24
C GLN A 78 12.46 0.72 -8.71
N VAL A 79 11.23 0.96 -9.18
CA VAL A 79 10.94 1.43 -10.54
C VAL A 79 11.62 2.77 -10.77
N HIS A 80 11.43 3.76 -9.89
CA HIS A 80 12.11 5.06 -10.00
C HIS A 80 13.64 4.94 -10.04
N LYS A 81 14.21 4.04 -9.22
CA LYS A 81 15.66 3.80 -9.20
C LYS A 81 16.17 3.19 -10.51
N VAL A 82 15.41 2.29 -11.12
CA VAL A 82 15.77 1.68 -12.41
C VAL A 82 15.56 2.67 -13.55
N GLY A 83 14.45 3.42 -13.55
CA GLY A 83 14.17 4.48 -14.53
C GLY A 83 15.31 5.48 -14.63
N ARG A 84 15.78 6.01 -13.48
CA ARG A 84 16.97 6.89 -13.46
C ARG A 84 18.21 6.26 -14.07
N LYS A 85 18.48 4.96 -13.83
CA LYS A 85 19.64 4.29 -14.44
C LYS A 85 19.51 4.17 -15.96
N VAL A 86 18.30 3.95 -16.47
CA VAL A 86 18.02 3.90 -17.91
C VAL A 86 18.25 5.27 -18.53
N GLU A 87 17.69 6.33 -17.93
CA GLU A 87 17.85 7.72 -18.40
C GLU A 87 19.31 8.19 -18.39
N GLU A 88 20.04 7.85 -17.33
CA GLU A 88 21.44 8.26 -17.14
C GLU A 88 22.44 7.36 -17.90
N GLY A 89 21.96 6.30 -18.56
CA GLY A 89 22.83 5.30 -19.20
C GLY A 89 23.74 4.54 -18.22
N ARG A 90 23.40 4.52 -16.92
CA ARG A 90 24.23 3.95 -15.83
C ARG A 90 23.90 2.48 -15.59
N PHE A 91 24.37 1.60 -16.47
CA PHE A 91 24.23 0.15 -16.31
C PHE A 91 25.47 -0.63 -16.76
N PHE A 92 25.87 -1.61 -15.95
CA PHE A 92 27.06 -2.44 -16.19
C PHE A 92 26.89 -3.42 -17.35
N SER A 93 25.66 -3.87 -17.59
CA SER A 93 25.32 -4.71 -18.75
C SER A 93 23.85 -4.52 -19.13
N HIS A 94 23.60 -4.51 -20.44
CA HIS A 94 22.26 -4.36 -21.01
C HIS A 94 21.35 -5.53 -20.61
N LEU A 95 21.82 -6.77 -20.78
CA LEU A 95 21.08 -7.98 -20.39
C LEU A 95 20.64 -7.97 -18.91
N ARG A 96 21.50 -7.48 -18.00
CA ARG A 96 21.14 -7.38 -16.59
C ARG A 96 20.07 -6.33 -16.35
N LEU A 97 20.15 -5.20 -17.04
CA LEU A 97 19.14 -4.15 -16.96
C LEU A 97 17.80 -4.63 -17.50
N GLU A 98 17.80 -5.31 -18.65
CA GLU A 98 16.59 -5.90 -19.23
C GLU A 98 15.93 -6.90 -18.28
N ASN A 99 16.71 -7.80 -17.68
CA ASN A 99 16.23 -8.73 -16.67
C ASN A 99 15.65 -8.02 -15.44
N GLN A 100 16.25 -6.91 -15.02
CA GLN A 100 15.74 -6.09 -13.90
C GLN A 100 14.41 -5.45 -14.25
N VAL A 101 14.28 -4.83 -15.43
CA VAL A 101 13.03 -4.19 -15.89
C VAL A 101 11.94 -5.23 -16.04
N SER A 102 12.22 -6.37 -16.68
CA SER A 102 11.25 -7.46 -16.84
C SER A 102 10.81 -8.05 -15.50
N GLY A 103 11.74 -8.26 -14.56
CA GLY A 103 11.43 -8.77 -13.23
C GLY A 103 10.57 -7.80 -12.42
N LEU A 104 10.77 -6.49 -12.56
CA LEU A 104 9.90 -5.48 -11.95
C LEU A 104 8.53 -5.44 -12.63
N ALA A 105 8.46 -5.54 -13.96
CA ALA A 105 7.18 -5.59 -14.69
C ALA A 105 6.29 -6.73 -14.21
N THR A 106 6.84 -7.94 -14.08
CA THR A 106 6.09 -9.08 -13.54
C THR A 106 5.63 -8.84 -12.09
N GLN A 107 6.43 -8.17 -11.27
CA GLN A 107 6.03 -7.86 -9.89
C GLN A 107 4.94 -6.81 -9.82
N VAL A 108 5.02 -5.75 -10.62
CA VAL A 108 4.00 -4.70 -10.71
C VAL A 108 2.69 -5.27 -11.24
N GLU A 109 2.74 -6.15 -12.25
CA GLU A 109 1.55 -6.82 -12.78
C GLU A 109 0.87 -7.71 -11.72
N LYS A 110 1.66 -8.53 -11.00
CA LYS A 110 1.13 -9.32 -9.86
C LYS A 110 0.52 -8.41 -8.80
N LEU A 111 1.17 -7.30 -8.49
CA LEU A 111 0.69 -6.36 -7.50
C LEU A 111 -0.61 -5.68 -7.96
N HIS A 112 -0.72 -5.33 -9.24
CA HIS A 112 -1.95 -4.81 -9.84
C HIS A 112 -3.11 -5.80 -9.65
N GLU A 113 -2.90 -7.08 -9.94
CA GLU A 113 -3.90 -8.13 -9.76
C GLU A 113 -4.32 -8.29 -8.29
N MET A 114 -3.35 -8.30 -7.36
CA MET A 114 -3.65 -8.34 -5.92
C MET A 114 -4.37 -7.08 -5.42
N GLY A 115 -4.23 -5.95 -6.11
CA GLY A 115 -4.83 -4.66 -5.75
C GLY A 115 -6.31 -4.52 -6.07
N LYS A 116 -6.94 -5.54 -6.66
CA LYS A 116 -8.38 -5.55 -6.95
C LYS A 116 -9.21 -5.59 -5.67
N PHE A 117 -8.78 -6.37 -4.68
CA PHE A 117 -9.47 -6.55 -3.39
C PHE A 117 -10.96 -6.87 -3.55
N ASP A 118 -11.30 -7.90 -4.35
CA ASP A 118 -12.69 -8.29 -4.65
C ASP A 118 -13.55 -8.56 -3.39
N ASN A 119 -12.89 -8.90 -2.27
CA ASN A 119 -13.52 -9.16 -0.97
C ASN A 119 -13.56 -7.92 -0.05
N GLY A 120 -13.36 -6.71 -0.58
CA GLY A 120 -13.30 -5.46 0.16
C GLY A 120 -12.00 -5.23 0.95
N LEU A 121 -11.84 -4.02 1.48
CA LEU A 121 -10.60 -3.57 2.15
C LEU A 121 -10.59 -3.81 3.66
N THR A 122 -11.76 -3.93 4.29
CA THR A 122 -11.91 -4.07 5.74
C THR A 122 -12.56 -5.39 6.16
N LEU A 123 -12.32 -5.77 7.41
CA LEU A 123 -13.03 -6.84 8.11
C LEU A 123 -13.94 -6.22 9.17
N GLY A 124 -15.09 -6.85 9.38
CA GLY A 124 -15.94 -6.56 10.53
C GLY A 124 -15.40 -7.24 11.77
N VAL A 125 -14.87 -6.47 12.71
CA VAL A 125 -14.57 -6.91 14.07
C VAL A 125 -15.81 -6.66 14.90
N LYS A 126 -16.42 -7.73 15.42
CA LYS A 126 -17.39 -7.58 16.50
C LYS A 126 -16.62 -6.94 17.67
N LEU A 127 -16.91 -5.68 17.98
CA LEU A 127 -16.59 -5.18 19.32
C LEU A 127 -17.28 -6.14 20.26
N ALA A 128 -16.50 -6.85 21.09
CA ALA A 128 -17.07 -7.43 22.29
C ALA A 128 -17.62 -6.25 23.08
N ARG A 129 -18.91 -5.96 22.88
CA ARG A 129 -19.69 -5.12 23.78
C ARG A 129 -19.43 -5.76 25.14
N GLY A 130 -18.68 -5.06 25.99
CA GLY A 130 -18.45 -5.49 27.36
C GLY A 130 -19.80 -5.94 27.87
N TYR A 131 -19.87 -7.21 28.30
CA TYR A 131 -21.11 -7.89 28.64
C TYR A 131 -21.98 -6.89 29.40
N GLU A 132 -23.08 -6.46 28.79
CA GLU A 132 -24.08 -5.71 29.53
C GLU A 132 -24.59 -6.73 30.53
N LEU A 133 -24.08 -6.67 31.76
CA LEU A 133 -24.58 -7.44 32.87
C LEU A 133 -25.99 -6.90 33.08
N ALA A 134 -26.95 -7.48 32.37
CA ALA A 134 -28.36 -7.30 32.70
C ALA A 134 -28.45 -7.60 34.19
N PRO A 135 -28.92 -6.67 35.03
CA PRO A 135 -29.14 -6.97 36.43
C PRO A 135 -30.12 -8.14 36.47
N GLY A 136 -29.61 -9.34 36.77
CA GLY A 136 -30.45 -10.50 36.97
C GLY A 136 -31.52 -10.14 37.98
N GLU A 137 -32.72 -10.68 37.79
CA GLU A 137 -33.86 -10.45 38.68
C GLU A 137 -33.46 -10.88 40.10
N GLN A 138 -33.07 -9.90 40.92
CA GLN A 138 -32.58 -10.12 42.26
C GLN A 138 -33.79 -10.14 43.19
N VAL A 139 -34.31 -11.33 43.43
CA VAL A 139 -35.41 -11.55 44.37
C VAL A 139 -34.82 -11.63 45.79
N GLY A 140 -35.04 -10.59 46.60
CA GLY A 140 -34.76 -10.59 48.04
C GLY A 140 -34.43 -9.21 48.61
N GLN A 141 -34.96 -8.90 49.81
CA GLN A 141 -34.81 -7.58 50.46
C GLN A 141 -33.35 -7.13 50.63
N ALA A 142 -32.42 -8.05 50.91
CA ALA A 142 -31.00 -7.75 51.05
C ALA A 142 -30.32 -7.27 49.75
N SER A 143 -30.89 -7.58 48.58
CA SER A 143 -30.38 -7.09 47.29
C SER A 143 -30.83 -5.65 47.00
N GLN A 144 -31.96 -5.23 47.57
CA GLN A 144 -32.49 -3.88 47.39
C GLN A 144 -31.65 -2.87 48.17
N THR A 145 -31.33 -3.17 49.44
CA THR A 145 -30.48 -2.34 50.29
C THR A 145 -29.11 -2.05 49.67
N LYS A 146 -28.47 -3.06 49.08
CA LYS A 146 -27.16 -2.88 48.42
C LYS A 146 -27.24 -2.04 47.14
N ARG A 147 -28.39 -2.00 46.45
CA ARG A 147 -28.57 -1.15 45.27
C ARG A 147 -28.76 0.31 45.67
N ASP A 148 -29.54 0.54 46.72
CA ASP A 148 -29.78 1.88 47.25
C ASP A 148 -28.47 2.50 47.77
N GLU A 149 -27.66 1.72 48.50
CA GLU A 149 -26.31 2.15 48.94
C GLU A 149 -25.38 2.49 47.77
N ILE A 150 -25.41 1.71 46.67
CA ILE A 150 -24.59 2.00 45.48
C ILE A 150 -25.12 3.24 44.74
N GLY A 151 -26.45 3.41 44.68
CA GLY A 151 -27.09 4.58 44.07
C GLY A 151 -26.78 5.88 44.80
N ASP A 152 -26.79 5.84 46.13
CA ASP A 152 -26.38 6.96 46.98
C ASP A 152 -24.89 7.30 46.78
N CYS A 153 -24.02 6.29 46.64
CA CYS A 153 -22.60 6.54 46.36
C CYS A 153 -22.35 7.22 44.99
N LEU A 154 -23.20 6.98 43.99
CA LEU A 154 -23.05 7.50 42.63
C LEU A 154 -23.69 8.88 42.43
N THR A 155 -24.67 9.24 43.25
CA THR A 155 -25.41 10.50 43.14
C THR A 155 -24.86 11.61 44.03
N ASN A 156 -23.93 11.29 44.93
CA ASN A 156 -23.28 12.23 45.85
C ASN A 156 -21.95 12.80 45.31
N GLU A 157 -21.77 12.86 43.98
CA GLU A 157 -20.70 13.67 43.40
C GLU A 157 -21.20 15.12 43.27
N GLU A 158 -20.98 15.93 44.31
CA GLU A 158 -21.07 17.38 44.22
C GLU A 158 -20.14 17.86 43.10
N VAL A 159 -20.71 18.06 41.91
CA VAL A 159 -20.04 18.68 40.77
C VAL A 159 -19.75 20.13 41.15
N LEU A 160 -18.59 20.36 41.76
CA LEU A 160 -18.01 21.69 41.94
C LEU A 160 -17.80 22.30 40.55
N ARG A 161 -18.75 23.15 40.15
CA ARG A 161 -18.61 24.02 38.98
C ARG A 161 -17.39 24.92 39.20
N VAL A 162 -16.29 24.62 38.53
CA VAL A 162 -15.14 25.52 38.43
C VAL A 162 -15.58 26.73 37.59
N SER A 163 -15.90 27.82 38.26
CA SER A 163 -16.04 29.14 37.65
C SER A 163 -14.66 29.67 37.31
N THR A 164 -14.28 29.64 36.04
CA THR A 164 -13.12 30.39 35.53
C THR A 164 -13.42 31.89 35.56
N GLY A 165 -12.69 32.63 36.39
CA GLY A 165 -12.59 34.10 36.35
C GLY A 165 -11.44 34.55 35.46
#